data_AF-A0A8H2NRE6-F1
#
_entry.id   AF-A0A8H2NRE6-F1
#
_cell.length_a   1.000
_cell.length_b   1.000
_cell.length_c   1.000
_cell.angle_alpha   90.00
_cell.angle_beta   90.00
_cell.angle_gamma   90.00
#
_symmetry.space_group_name_H-M   'P 1'
#
loop_
_entity.id
_entity.type
_entity.pdbx_description
1 polymer ?
#
loop_
_entity_poly.entity_id
_entity_poly.type
_entity_poly.pdbx_seq_one_letter_code
_entity_poly.pdbx_strand_id
1 'polypeptide(L)' 'MSETKQCNSCGTKLVNKRSHALTCSNTCRWRVWQAKQSAMVPVKLMFNTVHFELVKNAADQHGVSVNEWIHTKAIG' A
#
# COMPACT_ATOMS: atom_id res chain seq x y z
N MET A 1 16.14 -11.44 -32.56
CA MET A 1 15.53 -10.09 -32.53
C MET A 1 15.72 -9.55 -31.12
N SER A 2 16.35 -8.39 -30.92
CA SER A 2 16.52 -7.83 -29.57
C SER A 2 15.16 -7.37 -29.06
N GLU A 3 14.67 -7.99 -27.98
CA GLU A 3 13.44 -7.54 -27.32
C GLU A 3 13.61 -6.07 -26.91
N THR A 4 12.78 -5.20 -27.47
CA THR A 4 12.82 -3.79 -27.14
C THR A 4 12.25 -3.62 -25.73
N LYS A 5 13.08 -3.21 -24.78
CA LYS A 5 12.69 -2.95 -23.40
C LYS A 5 11.49 -2.01 -23.33
N GLN A 6 10.54 -2.32 -22.47
CA GLN A 6 9.32 -1.53 -22.25
C GLN A 6 9.36 -0.82 -20.90
N CYS A 7 8.62 0.29 -20.79
CA CYS A 7 8.46 1.06 -19.56
C CYS A 7 7.65 0.27 -18.52
N ASN A 8 8.18 0.14 -17.30
CA ASN A 8 7.51 -0.57 -16.21
C ASN A 8 6.18 0.07 -15.76
N SER A 9 5.90 1.33 -16.13
CA SER A 9 4.66 2.01 -15.75
C SER A 9 3.58 2.00 -16.83
N CYS A 10 3.95 2.07 -18.12
CA CYS A 10 3.00 2.36 -19.20
C CYS A 10 3.21 1.53 -20.47
N GLY A 11 4.16 0.59 -20.48
CA GLY A 11 4.40 -0.31 -21.62
C GLY A 11 5.08 0.33 -22.84
N THR A 12 5.27 1.66 -22.87
CA THR A 12 5.95 2.33 -23.97
C THR A 12 7.37 1.81 -24.18
N LYS A 13 7.75 1.56 -25.43
CA LYS A 13 9.10 1.12 -25.81
C LYS A 13 10.14 2.17 -25.38
N LEU A 14 11.23 1.74 -24.75
CA LEU A 14 12.33 2.58 -24.31
C LEU A 14 13.40 2.76 -25.41
N VAL A 15 12.95 3.14 -26.60
CA VAL A 15 13.84 3.42 -27.74
C VAL A 15 14.61 4.71 -27.45
N ASN A 16 15.92 4.72 -27.74
CA ASN A 16 16.83 5.86 -27.51
C ASN A 16 16.95 6.31 -26.04
N LYS A 17 16.67 5.41 -25.08
CA LYS A 17 16.94 5.64 -23.66
C LYS A 17 18.22 4.93 -23.23
N ARG A 18 18.78 5.34 -22.10
CA ARG A 18 19.94 4.68 -21.47
C ARG A 18 19.63 3.20 -21.25
N SER A 19 20.62 2.32 -21.37
CA SER A 19 20.48 0.86 -21.21
C SER A 19 19.79 0.45 -19.90
N HIS A 20 20.09 1.15 -18.80
CA HIS A 20 19.52 0.91 -17.47
C HIS A 20 18.18 1.63 -17.23
N ALA A 21 17.63 2.38 -18.19
CA ALA A 21 16.36 3.09 -17.99
C ALA A 21 15.22 2.09 -17.76
N LEU A 22 14.44 2.26 -16.70
CA LEU A 22 13.28 1.41 -16.37
C LEU A 22 11.94 2.09 -16.69
N THR A 23 11.94 3.41 -16.86
CA THR A 23 10.75 4.21 -17.14
C THR A 23 11.02 5.22 -18.26
N CYS A 24 9.98 5.58 -19.01
CA CYS A 24 10.10 6.46 -20.18
C CYS A 24 10.15 7.95 -19.84
N SER A 25 9.61 8.35 -18.68
CA SER A 25 9.47 9.73 -18.23
C SER A 25 9.54 9.87 -16.71
N ASN A 26 9.68 11.10 -16.23
CA ASN A 26 9.64 11.40 -14.79
C ASN A 26 8.28 11.01 -14.16
N THR A 27 7.18 11.25 -14.87
CA THR A 27 5.84 10.85 -14.45
C THR A 27 5.74 9.34 -14.22
N CYS A 28 6.27 8.54 -15.15
CA CYS A 28 6.29 7.07 -15.00
C CYS A 28 7.21 6.62 -13.86
N ARG A 29 8.32 7.34 -13.62
CA ARG A 29 9.19 7.09 -12.46
C ARG A 29 8.43 7.34 -11.15
N TRP A 30 7.71 8.45 -11.05
CA TRP A 30 6.91 8.78 -9.88
C TRP A 30 5.80 7.76 -9.62
N ARG A 31 5.08 7.33 -10.66
CA ARG A 31 4.04 6.27 -10.53
C ARG A 31 4.62 4.96 -9.98
N VAL A 32 5.76 4.51 -10.51
CA VAL A 32 6.43 3.30 -10.02
C VAL A 32 6.92 3.48 -8.59
N TRP A 33 7.44 4.66 -8.24
CA TRP A 33 7.85 4.97 -6.87
C TRP A 33 6.65 4.98 -5.92
N GLN A 34 5.53 5.60 -6.30
CA GLN A 34 4.30 5.70 -5.53
C GLN A 34 3.68 4.32 -5.30
N ALA A 35 3.62 3.46 -6.32
CA ALA A 35 3.10 2.10 -6.20
C ALA A 35 3.91 1.21 -5.24
N LYS A 36 5.19 1.56 -4.99
CA LYS A 36 6.04 0.88 -4.01
C LYS A 36 5.94 1.48 -2.61
N GLN A 37 5.32 2.64 -2.45
CA GLN A 37 5.07 3.18 -1.11
C GLN A 37 3.91 2.43 -0.49
N SER A 38 4.09 1.97 0.74
CA SER A 38 2.98 1.49 1.56
C SER A 38 1.99 2.64 1.74
N ALA A 39 0.82 2.54 1.11
CA ALA A 39 -0.24 3.51 1.30
C ALA A 39 -0.88 3.27 2.67
N MET A 40 -0.86 4.28 3.55
CA MET A 40 -1.74 4.28 4.70
C MET A 40 -3.17 4.45 4.20
N VAL A 41 -3.97 3.39 4.30
CA VAL A 41 -5.40 3.44 3.96
C VAL A 41 -6.19 3.63 5.25
N PRO A 42 -6.76 4.82 5.51
CA PRO A 42 -7.59 5.02 6.68
C PRO A 42 -8.89 4.22 6.54
N VAL A 43 -9.19 3.38 7.53
CA VAL A 43 -10.44 2.62 7.58
C VAL A 43 -11.33 3.21 8.66
N LYS A 44 -12.55 3.58 8.31
CA LYS A 44 -13.57 4.00 9.28
C LYS A 44 -14.44 2.78 9.62
N LEU A 45 -14.40 2.37 10.88
CA LEU A 45 -15.23 1.28 11.38
C LEU A 45 -16.41 1.85 12.15
N MET A 46 -17.58 1.23 11.97
CA MET A 46 -18.79 1.54 12.73
C MET A 46 -19.17 0.34 13.55
N PHE A 47 -19.37 0.57 14.85
CA PHE A 47 -19.82 -0.42 15.80
C PHE A 47 -21.14 0.04 16.41
N ASN A 48 -21.95 -0.92 16.86
CA ASN A 48 -22.90 -0.60 17.92
C ASN A 48 -22.13 -0.48 19.25
N THR A 49 -22.75 0.16 20.25
CA THR A 49 -22.10 0.44 21.54
C THR A 49 -21.61 -0.82 22.24
N VAL A 50 -22.39 -1.91 22.20
CA VAL A 50 -22.04 -3.19 22.81
C VAL A 50 -20.77 -3.79 22.21
N HIS A 51 -20.66 -3.83 20.87
CA HIS A 51 -19.46 -4.33 20.21
C HIS A 51 -18.24 -3.44 20.48
N PHE A 52 -18.44 -2.13 20.54
CA PHE A 52 -17.35 -1.22 20.88
C PHE A 52 -16.79 -1.50 22.28
N GLU A 53 -17.65 -1.71 23.28
CA GLU A 53 -17.21 -2.05 24.64
C GLU A 53 -16.47 -3.39 24.69
N LEU A 54 -16.94 -4.40 23.95
CA LEU A 54 -16.24 -5.70 23.86
C LEU A 54 -14.83 -5.55 23.29
N VAL A 55 -14.69 -4.79 22.19
CA VAL A 55 -13.38 -4.53 21.56
C VAL A 55 -12.48 -3.72 22.50
N LYS A 56 -13.04 -2.71 23.18
CA LYS A 56 -12.32 -1.88 24.14
C LYS A 56 -11.80 -2.72 25.32
N ASN A 57 -12.66 -3.52 25.95
CA ASN A 57 -12.28 -4.37 27.08
C ASN A 57 -11.20 -5.37 26.68
N ALA A 58 -11.28 -5.94 25.48
CA ALA A 58 -10.25 -6.82 24.97
C ALA A 58 -8.91 -6.08 24.75
N ALA A 59 -8.94 -4.88 24.16
CA ALA A 59 -7.74 -4.06 24.01
C ALA A 59 -7.09 -3.73 25.37
N ASP A 60 -7.90 -3.33 26.35
CA ASP A 60 -7.47 -3.01 27.71
C ASP A 60 -6.85 -4.23 28.41
N GLN A 61 -7.44 -5.42 28.27
CA GLN A 61 -6.88 -6.69 28.81
C GLN A 61 -5.51 -7.04 28.23
N HIS A 62 -5.27 -6.66 26.98
CA HIS A 62 -4.01 -6.88 26.29
C HIS A 62 -3.02 -5.70 26.41
N GLY A 63 -3.41 -4.62 27.11
CA GLY A 63 -2.56 -3.44 27.31
C GLY A 63 -2.25 -2.68 26.03
N VAL A 64 -3.08 -2.80 25.01
CA VAL A 64 -2.90 -2.18 23.69
C VAL A 64 -4.02 -1.20 23.37
N SER A 65 -3.80 -0.33 22.40
CA SER A 65 -4.88 0.54 21.92
C SER A 65 -5.96 -0.23 21.15
N VAL A 66 -7.18 0.30 21.10
CA VAL A 66 -8.29 -0.27 20.30
C VAL A 66 -7.88 -0.44 18.83
N ASN A 67 -7.17 0.54 18.25
CA ASN A 67 -6.69 0.45 16.87
C ASN A 67 -5.69 -0.69 16.69
N GLU A 68 -4.71 -0.80 17.59
CA GLU A 68 -3.69 -1.86 17.54
C GLU A 68 -4.32 -3.25 17.70
N TRP A 69 -5.28 -3.39 18.62
CA TRP A 69 -6.05 -4.61 18.78
C TRP A 69 -6.79 -5.01 17.50
N ILE A 70 -7.52 -4.06 16.88
CA ILE A 70 -8.25 -4.29 15.62
C ILE A 70 -7.29 -4.69 14.50
N HIS A 71 -6.16 -3.97 14.34
CA HIS A 71 -5.19 -4.29 13.29
C HIS A 71 -4.59 -5.68 13.47
N THR A 72 -4.29 -6.08 14.71
CA THR A 72 -3.72 -7.40 15.01
C THR A 72 -4.72 -8.53 14.72
N LYS A 73 -6.02 -8.30 14.90
CA LYS A 73 -7.08 -9.28 14.63
C LYS A 73 -7.56 -9.30 13.18
N ALA A 74 -7.50 -8.19 12.47
CA ALA A 74 -7.92 -8.10 11.07
C ALA A 74 -6.89 -8.63 10.07
N ILE A 75 -5.61 -8.68 10.47
CA ILE A 75 -4.49 -9.19 9.65
C ILE A 75 -4.15 -10.65 10.03
N GLY A 76 -4.91 -11.26 10.95
CA GLY A 76 -4.79 -12.66 11.37
C GLY A 76 -5.62 -13.63 10.55
#